data_AF-A0A2W4L9D4-F1
#
_entry.id   AF-A0A2W4L9D4-F1
#
_cell.length_a   1.000
_cell.length_b   1.000
_cell.length_c   1.000
_cell.angle_alpha   90.00
_cell.angle_beta   90.00
_cell.angle_gamma   90.00
#
_symmetry.space_group_name_H-M   'P 1'
#
loop_
_entity.id
_entity.type
_entity.pdbx_description
1 polymer ?
#
loop_
_entity_poly.entity_id
_entity_poly.type
_entity_poly.pdbx_seq_one_letter_code
_entity_poly.pdbx_strand_id
1 'polypeptide(L)'
;MATDAPARYAKQLGSHLGRRLTVVNEDSATRILFDGGECRLVCGDNALHMYASGSSEEVLDRIEDVVGRHLERFGARAGLVVNWVR
;
A
#
# COMPACT_ATOMS: atom_id res chain seq x y z
N MET A 1 0.65 -1.76 8.97
CA MET A 1 -0.11 -3.03 9.10
C MET A 1 0.81 -4.11 9.62
N ALA A 2 0.46 -4.80 10.70
CA ALA A 2 1.24 -5.92 11.23
C ALA A 2 1.12 -7.16 10.32
N THR A 3 2.23 -7.81 10.00
CA THR A 3 2.28 -9.02 9.17
C THR A 3 3.65 -9.65 9.23
N ASP A 4 3.72 -10.97 9.14
CA ASP A 4 4.95 -11.76 9.00
C ASP A 4 5.47 -11.84 7.54
N ALA A 5 4.72 -11.30 6.58
CA ALA A 5 5.06 -11.38 5.15
C ALA A 5 5.00 -10.03 4.43
N PRO A 6 5.67 -8.97 4.93
CA PRO A 6 5.54 -7.61 4.38
C PRO A 6 5.97 -7.53 2.91
N ALA A 7 7.09 -8.14 2.54
CA ALA A 7 7.57 -8.18 1.15
C ALA A 7 6.60 -8.88 0.19
N ARG A 8 5.90 -9.92 0.66
CA ARG A 8 4.89 -10.64 -0.13
C ARG A 8 3.71 -9.72 -0.45
N TYR A 9 3.19 -9.02 0.56
CA TYR A 9 2.05 -8.13 0.39
C TYR A 9 2.40 -6.87 -0.42
N ALA A 10 3.58 -6.29 -0.23
CA ALA A 10 4.07 -5.18 -1.06
C ALA A 10 4.14 -5.58 -2.55
N LYS A 11 4.76 -6.74 -2.84
CA LYS A 11 4.85 -7.26 -4.21
C LYS A 11 3.49 -7.56 -4.82
N GLN A 12 2.58 -8.14 -4.03
CA GLN A 12 1.23 -8.47 -4.48
C GLN A 12 0.42 -7.20 -4.81
N LEU A 13 0.48 -6.19 -3.96
CA LEU A 13 -0.17 -4.90 -4.20
C LEU A 13 0.41 -4.18 -5.40
N GLY A 14 1.74 -4.08 -5.49
CA GLY A 14 2.42 -3.50 -6.64
C GLY A 14 2.07 -4.21 -7.95
N SER A 15 2.07 -5.55 -7.96
CA SER A 15 1.72 -6.33 -9.15
C SER A 15 0.24 -6.19 -9.56
N HIS A 16 -0.65 -6.02 -8.59
CA HIS A 16 -2.08 -5.84 -8.84
C HIS A 16 -2.40 -4.45 -9.37
N LEU A 17 -1.98 -3.40 -8.65
CA LEU A 17 -2.23 -2.02 -9.02
C LEU A 17 -1.40 -1.59 -10.25
N GLY A 18 -0.23 -2.19 -10.45
CA GLY A 18 0.63 -1.99 -11.62
C GLY A 18 -0.01 -2.35 -12.97
N ARG A 19 -1.18 -3.01 -12.97
CA ARG A 19 -1.98 -3.21 -14.19
C ARG A 19 -2.62 -1.93 -14.72
N ARG A 20 -2.79 -0.92 -13.85
CA ARG A 20 -3.45 0.35 -14.18
C ARG A 20 -2.66 1.59 -13.74
N LEU A 21 -1.77 1.44 -12.78
CA LEU A 21 -0.98 2.50 -12.18
C LEU A 21 0.51 2.27 -12.45
N THR A 22 1.30 3.32 -12.34
CA THR A 22 2.76 3.21 -12.41
C THR A 22 3.30 2.73 -11.06
N VAL A 23 4.18 1.73 -11.10
CA VAL A 23 4.88 1.22 -9.92
C VAL A 23 6.38 1.40 -10.10
N VAL A 24 7.01 2.03 -9.12
CA VAL A 24 8.46 2.26 -9.06
C VAL A 24 9.02 1.45 -7.91
N ASN A 25 9.94 0.53 -8.19
CA ASN A 25 10.68 -0.18 -7.15
C ASN A 25 11.96 0.59 -6.86
N GLU A 26 12.17 0.89 -5.59
CA GLU A 26 13.35 1.54 -5.04
C GLU A 26 14.06 0.55 -4.10
N ASP A 27 15.29 0.86 -3.71
CA ASP A 27 16.11 -0.04 -2.89
C ASP A 27 15.44 -0.41 -1.55
N SER A 28 14.67 0.51 -0.96
CA SER A 28 14.02 0.33 0.35
C SER A 28 12.50 0.40 0.33
N ALA A 29 11.88 0.61 -0.84
CA ALA A 29 10.44 0.81 -0.93
C ALA A 29 9.86 0.47 -2.31
N THR A 30 8.55 0.23 -2.33
CA THR A 30 7.76 0.23 -3.57
C THR A 30 6.85 1.45 -3.55
N ARG A 31 6.96 2.32 -4.57
CA ARG A 31 6.05 3.45 -4.78
C ARG A 31 5.02 3.15 -5.84
N ILE A 32 3.77 3.48 -5.55
CA ILE A 32 2.62 3.36 -6.46
C ILE A 32 2.10 4.76 -6.72
N LEU A 33 2.12 5.18 -7.99
CA LEU A 33 1.72 6.53 -8.39
C LEU A 33 0.24 6.53 -8.74
N PHE A 34 -0.50 7.42 -8.09
CA PHE A 34 -1.91 7.71 -8.35
C PHE A 34 -2.02 9.07 -9.05
N ASP A 35 -3.16 9.31 -9.68
CA ASP A 35 -3.47 10.64 -10.19
C ASP A 35 -3.61 11.63 -9.02
N GLY A 36 -2.68 12.58 -8.89
CA GLY A 36 -2.63 13.55 -7.79
C GLY A 36 -1.98 13.06 -6.49
N GLY A 37 -1.34 11.89 -6.45
CA GLY A 37 -0.70 11.42 -5.21
C GLY A 37 0.11 10.13 -5.35
N GLU A 38 0.62 9.60 -4.24
CA GLU A 38 1.36 8.34 -4.22
C GLU A 38 1.12 7.56 -2.93
N CYS A 39 1.38 6.26 -3.00
CA CYS A 39 1.54 5.42 -1.82
C CYS A 39 2.92 4.75 -1.85
N ARG A 40 3.70 4.92 -0.78
CA ARG A 40 4.97 4.25 -0.56
C ARG A 40 4.80 3.10 0.42
N LEU A 41 5.31 1.94 0.04
CA LEU A 41 5.30 0.70 0.83
C LEU A 41 6.72 0.39 1.29
N VAL A 42 6.91 0.28 2.61
CA VAL A 42 8.21 -0.03 3.22
C VAL A 42 8.08 -1.29 4.04
N CYS A 43 8.93 -2.28 3.74
CA CYS A 43 8.95 -3.55 4.46
C CYS A 43 9.79 -3.40 5.73
N GLY A 44 9.16 -3.55 6.89
CA GLY A 44 9.85 -3.75 8.17
C GLY A 44 9.93 -5.24 8.53
N ASP A 45 10.40 -5.56 9.74
CA ASP A 45 10.60 -6.95 10.16
C ASP A 45 9.28 -7.72 10.36
N ASN A 46 8.27 -7.09 10.96
CA ASN A 46 6.95 -7.70 11.24
C ASN A 46 5.79 -6.78 10.84
N ALA A 47 6.04 -5.87 9.90
CA ALA A 47 5.05 -4.91 9.46
C ALA A 47 5.30 -4.46 8.02
N LEU A 48 4.21 -4.18 7.33
CA LEU A 48 4.21 -3.36 6.12
C LEU A 48 3.80 -1.95 6.51
N HIS A 49 4.72 -1.00 6.35
CA HIS A 49 4.47 0.43 6.54
C HIS A 49 3.99 1.03 5.22
N MET A 50 2.92 1.84 5.30
CA MET A 50 2.30 2.48 4.14
C MET A 50 2.28 3.98 4.41
N TYR A 51 2.75 4.75 3.46
CA TYR A 51 2.74 6.21 3.52
C TYR A 51 1.97 6.71 2.32
N ALA A 52 0.83 7.33 2.55
CA ALA A 52 0.00 7.91 1.50
C ALA A 52 0.17 9.43 1.49
N SER A 53 0.27 10.01 0.30
CA SER A 53 0.27 11.45 0.11
C SER A 53 -0.60 11.80 -1.10
N GLY A 54 -1.36 12.89 -0.99
CA GLY A 54 -2.27 13.36 -2.03
C GLY A 54 -2.26 14.87 -2.12
N SER A 55 -2.63 15.41 -3.28
CA SER A 55 -2.77 16.84 -3.53
C SER A 55 -3.99 17.47 -2.87
N SER A 56 -4.95 16.64 -2.43
CA SER A 56 -6.13 17.03 -1.65
C SER A 56 -6.54 15.91 -0.70
N GLU A 57 -7.45 16.20 0.23
CA GLU A 57 -7.99 15.22 1.16
C GLU A 57 -8.77 14.12 0.41
N GLU A 58 -9.53 14.47 -0.63
CA GLU A 58 -10.26 13.49 -1.45
C GLU A 58 -9.31 12.52 -2.19
N VAL A 59 -8.16 13.02 -2.63
CA VAL A 59 -7.14 12.17 -3.27
C VAL A 59 -6.50 11.25 -2.23
N LEU A 60 -6.19 11.76 -1.04
CA LEU A 60 -5.63 10.97 0.05
C LEU A 60 -6.61 9.87 0.50
N ASP A 61 -7.88 10.21 0.73
CA ASP A 61 -8.96 9.27 1.05
C ASP A 61 -9.04 8.13 0.03
N ARG A 62 -9.00 8.47 -1.26
CA ARG A 62 -9.03 7.48 -2.34
C ARG A 62 -7.81 6.55 -2.31
N ILE A 63 -6.62 7.08 -2.04
CA ILE A 63 -5.39 6.28 -1.96
C ILE A 63 -5.48 5.32 -0.77
N GLU A 64 -5.85 5.82 0.41
CA GLU A 64 -6.00 5.04 1.63
C GLU A 64 -7.02 3.90 1.46
N ASP A 65 -8.17 4.21 0.86
CA ASP A 65 -9.25 3.25 0.59
C ASP A 65 -8.84 2.18 -0.43
N VAL A 66 -8.22 2.56 -1.56
CA VAL A 66 -7.76 1.60 -2.57
C VAL A 66 -6.68 0.69 -1.98
N VAL A 67 -5.67 1.25 -1.32
CA VAL A 67 -4.57 0.47 -0.75
C VAL A 67 -5.08 -0.46 0.37
N GLY A 68 -5.89 0.08 1.29
CA GLY A 68 -6.46 -0.65 2.42
C GLY A 68 -7.27 -1.86 1.98
N ARG A 69 -8.31 -1.65 1.15
CA ARG A 69 -9.21 -2.73 0.71
C ARG A 69 -8.48 -3.86 0.00
N HIS A 70 -7.44 -3.57 -0.79
CA HIS A 70 -6.68 -4.61 -1.49
C HIS A 70 -5.79 -5.40 -0.54
N LEU A 71 -5.08 -4.75 0.38
CA LEU A 71 -4.23 -5.43 1.36
C LEU A 71 -5.05 -6.32 2.30
N GLU A 72 -6.16 -5.83 2.82
CA GLU A 72 -7.07 -6.60 3.66
C GLU A 72 -7.66 -7.79 2.89
N ARG A 73 -8.07 -7.58 1.64
CA ARG A 73 -8.56 -8.67 0.78
C ARG A 73 -7.49 -9.73 0.52
N PHE A 74 -6.24 -9.33 0.27
CA PHE A 74 -5.12 -10.28 0.10
C PHE A 74 -4.80 -11.03 1.39
N GLY A 75 -4.93 -10.34 2.53
CA GLY A 75 -4.65 -10.83 3.86
C GLY A 75 -5.84 -11.45 4.60
N ALA A 76 -7.00 -11.60 3.96
CA ALA A 76 -8.25 -11.95 4.64
C ALA A 76 -8.16 -13.24 5.48
N ARG A 77 -7.48 -14.27 4.96
CA ARG A 77 -7.25 -15.53 5.69
C ARG A 77 -6.30 -15.40 6.88
N ALA A 78 -5.43 -14.39 6.86
CA ALA A 78 -4.50 -14.07 7.93
C ALA A 78 -5.05 -12.98 8.88
N GLY A 79 -6.31 -12.55 8.68
CA GLY A 79 -6.93 -11.50 9.51
C GLY A 79 -6.24 -10.15 9.43
N LEU A 80 -5.60 -9.82 8.30
CA LEU A 80 -4.90 -8.53 8.18
C LEU A 80 -5.89 -7.38 8.16
N VAL A 81 -5.56 -6.33 8.91
CA VAL A 81 -6.32 -5.09 9.01
C VAL A 81 -5.39 -3.92 8.75
N VAL A 82 -5.82 -2.99 7.90
CA VAL A 82 -5.10 -1.75 7.63
C VAL A 82 -5.68 -0.64 8.50
N ASN A 83 -4.82 -0.02 9.30
CA ASN A 83 -5.17 1.14 10.10
C ASN A 83 -4.31 2.32 9.63
N TRP A 84 -4.97 3.40 9.20
CA TRP A 84 -4.35 4.67 8.85
C TRP A 84 -4.29 5.58 10.09
N VAL A 85 -3.24 6.39 10.17
CA VAL A 85 -3.09 7.42 11.20
C VAL A 85 -2.79 8.72 10.46
N ARG A 86 -3.57 9.77 10.75
CA ARG A 86 -3.43 11.10 10.18
C ARG A 86 -2.93 12.08 11.24
#